data_AF-A0A832MSG1-F1
#
_entry.id   AF-A0A832MSG1-F1
#
_cell.length_a   1.000
_cell.length_b   1.000
_cell.length_c   1.000
_cell.angle_alpha   90.00
_cell.angle_beta   90.00
_cell.angle_gamma   90.00
#
_symmetry.space_group_name_H-M   'P 1'
#
loop_
_entity.id
_entity.type
_entity.pdbx_description
1 polymer ?
#
loop_
_entity_poly.entity_id
_entity_poly.type
_entity_poly.pdbx_seq_one_letter_code
_entity_poly.pdbx_strand_id
1 'polypeptide(L)'
;MSKLYIVPTPIGNLKDMTFRAVEILKTVDLILAEDTRTSGKLLKHFNISTQMQSHHMHNEHKVVDRIIERLKSGETIALISDAGTPAIS
;
A
#
# COMPACT_ATOMS: atom_id res chain seq x y z
N MET A 1 2.54 18.01 -4.62
CA MET A 1 3.26 17.12 -5.55
C MET A 1 2.87 15.71 -5.16
N SER A 2 2.12 15.02 -6.02
CA SER A 2 1.66 13.65 -5.77
C SER A 2 2.80 12.65 -5.84
N LYS A 3 2.66 11.55 -5.10
CA LYS A 3 3.70 10.52 -4.97
C LYS A 3 3.05 9.14 -4.90
N LEU A 4 3.64 8.20 -5.62
CA LEU A 4 3.41 6.78 -5.42
C LEU A 4 4.59 6.22 -4.61
N TYR A 5 4.34 5.72 -3.42
CA TYR A 5 5.34 5.06 -2.59
C TYR A 5 5.27 3.56 -2.78
N ILE A 6 6.41 2.94 -3.07
CA ILE A 6 6.55 1.48 -3.07
C ILE A 6 7.07 1.08 -1.70
N VAL A 7 6.25 0.35 -0.94
CA VAL A 7 6.53 0.07 0.47
C VAL A 7 6.61 -1.45 0.68
N PRO A 8 7.81 -1.99 0.92
CA PRO A 8 7.97 -3.39 1.31
C PRO A 8 7.29 -3.72 2.64
N THR A 9 6.73 -4.92 2.73
CA THR A 9 6.14 -5.48 3.95
C THR A 9 7.00 -6.63 4.47
N PRO A 10 6.93 -6.97 5.78
CA PRO A 10 7.74 -8.04 6.33
C PRO A 10 7.36 -9.41 5.77
N ILE A 11 8.35 -10.30 5.66
CA ILE A 11 8.15 -11.70 5.22
C ILE A 11 7.89 -12.67 6.38
N GLY A 12 7.52 -12.17 7.55
CA GLY A 12 7.14 -13.00 8.71
C GLY A 12 7.27 -12.30 10.06
N ASN A 13 8.32 -11.50 10.24
CA ASN A 13 8.54 -10.78 11.50
C ASN A 13 8.12 -9.32 11.39
N LEU A 14 7.06 -8.93 12.11
CA LEU A 14 6.51 -7.56 12.06
C LEU A 14 7.54 -6.48 12.40
N LYS A 15 8.56 -6.81 13.21
CA LYS A 15 9.63 -5.86 13.58
C LYS A 15 10.57 -5.48 12.44
N ASP A 16 10.50 -6.18 11.30
CA ASP A 16 11.30 -5.85 10.11
C ASP A 16 10.70 -4.65 9.33
N MET A 17 9.52 -4.17 9.73
CA MET A 17 9.01 -2.90 9.22
C MET A 17 9.94 -1.75 9.59
N THR A 18 10.28 -0.94 8.59
CA THR A 18 11.04 0.29 8.83
C THR A 18 10.15 1.37 9.41
N PHE A 19 10.73 2.27 10.23
CA PHE A 19 10.01 3.44 10.75
C PHE A 19 9.40 4.29 9.64
N ARG A 20 10.14 4.50 8.55
CA ARG A 20 9.68 5.26 7.39
C ARG A 20 8.48 4.60 6.69
N ALA A 21 8.46 3.28 6.59
CA ALA A 21 7.33 2.57 6.00
C ALA A 21 6.06 2.79 6.83
N VAL A 22 6.15 2.68 8.16
CA VAL A 22 5.02 2.96 9.06
C VAL A 22 4.55 4.41 8.93
N GLU A 23 5.48 5.38 8.89
CA GLU A 23 5.15 6.80 8.72
C GLU A 23 4.43 7.08 7.40
N ILE A 24 4.94 6.55 6.28
CA ILE A 24 4.32 6.69 4.96
C ILE A 24 2.90 6.09 4.99
N LEU A 25 2.74 4.86 5.48
CA LEU A 25 1.44 4.21 5.50
C LEU A 25 0.41 4.95 6.38
N LYS A 26 0.86 5.73 7.39
CA LYS A 26 -0.02 6.59 8.20
C LYS A 26 -0.40 7.92 7.54
N THR A 27 0.36 8.37 6.55
CA THR A 27 0.26 9.73 6.01
C THR A 27 -0.28 9.80 4.58
N VAL A 28 -0.18 8.71 3.82
CA VAL A 28 -0.78 8.64 2.48
C VAL A 28 -2.30 8.67 2.53
N ASP A 29 -2.92 9.10 1.44
CA ASP A 29 -4.38 9.18 1.30
C ASP A 29 -5.00 7.79 1.02
N LEU A 30 -4.22 6.89 0.41
CA LEU A 30 -4.66 5.54 0.06
C LEU A 30 -3.52 4.52 0.15
N ILE A 31 -3.84 3.32 0.63
CA ILE A 31 -3.01 2.13 0.53
C ILE A 31 -3.62 1.17 -0.50
N LEU A 32 -2.85 0.85 -1.53
CA LEU A 32 -3.11 -0.25 -2.45
C LEU A 32 -2.40 -1.48 -1.92
N ALA A 33 -3.17 -2.53 -1.62
CA ALA A 33 -2.65 -3.81 -1.16
C ALA A 33 -3.00 -4.90 -2.16
N GLU A 34 -2.17 -5.93 -2.26
CA GLU A 34 -2.54 -7.18 -2.91
C GLU A 34 -3.73 -7.78 -2.13
N ASP A 35 -3.53 -8.51 -1.04
CA ASP A 35 -4.62 -9.01 -0.19
C ASP A 35 -4.88 -8.08 1.01
N THR A 36 -6.06 -7.45 1.02
CA THR A 36 -6.51 -6.56 2.10
C THR A 36 -6.74 -7.29 3.42
N ARG A 37 -6.98 -8.60 3.42
CA ARG A 37 -7.17 -9.39 4.66
C ARG A 37 -5.83 -9.63 5.36
N THR A 38 -4.78 -9.91 4.60
CA THR A 38 -3.41 -10.09 5.12
C THR A 38 -2.86 -8.75 5.58
N SER A 39 -2.89 -7.76 4.68
CA SER A 39 -2.40 -6.41 4.95
C SER A 39 -3.16 -5.72 6.09
N GLY A 40 -4.46 -6.00 6.27
CA GLY A 40 -5.24 -5.46 7.37
C GLY A 40 -4.70 -5.83 8.76
N LYS A 41 -4.09 -7.02 8.92
CA LYS A 41 -3.46 -7.42 10.18
C LYS A 41 -2.20 -6.59 10.46
N LEU A 42 -1.38 -6.35 9.43
CA LEU A 42 -0.19 -5.50 9.50
C LEU A 42 -0.58 -4.07 9.89
N LEU A 43 -1.56 -3.47 9.19
CA LEU A 43 -2.02 -2.11 9.46
C LEU A 43 -2.57 -1.98 10.89
N LYS A 44 -3.36 -2.97 11.34
CA LYS A 44 -3.88 -3.01 12.72
C LYS A 44 -2.77 -3.06 13.75
N HIS A 45 -1.71 -3.86 13.53
CA HIS A 45 -0.58 -3.96 14.46
C HIS A 45 0.12 -2.60 14.68
N PHE A 46 0.27 -1.80 13.61
CA PHE A 46 0.92 -0.50 13.66
C PHE A 46 -0.02 0.69 13.92
N ASN A 47 -1.30 0.42 14.20
CA ASN A 47 -2.36 1.43 14.35
C ASN A 47 -2.43 2.38 13.14
N ILE A 48 -2.48 1.80 11.94
CA ILE A 48 -2.64 2.53 10.69
C ILE A 48 -4.12 2.49 10.31
N SER A 49 -4.75 3.67 10.23
CA SER A 49 -6.18 3.84 9.91
C SER A 49 -6.45 4.27 8.47
N THR A 50 -5.39 4.45 7.68
CA THR A 50 -5.48 4.87 6.27
C THR A 50 -6.35 3.93 5.45
N GLN A 51 -7.15 4.49 4.55
CA GLN A 51 -8.03 3.69 3.71
C GLN A 51 -7.21 2.73 2.84
N MET A 52 -7.64 1.47 2.81
CA MET A 52 -7.00 0.42 2.03
C MET A 52 -7.93 -0.10 0.94
N GLN A 53 -7.40 -0.32 -0.25
CA GLN A 53 -8.10 -0.86 -1.41
C GLN A 53 -7.29 -2.03 -2.00
N SER A 54 -7.98 -3.08 -2.48
CA SER A 54 -7.32 -4.18 -3.16
C SER A 54 -6.84 -3.80 -4.56
N HIS A 55 -5.68 -4.32 -4.94
CA HIS A 55 -5.04 -4.19 -6.24
C HIS A 55 -4.52 -5.57 -6.65
N HIS A 56 -5.23 -6.25 -7.57
CA HIS A 56 -4.87 -7.58 -8.06
C HIS A 56 -4.91 -7.64 -9.59
N MET A 57 -4.05 -8.50 -10.18
CA MET A 57 -3.85 -8.71 -11.62
C MET A 57 -5.14 -8.78 -12.46
N HIS A 58 -6.22 -9.38 -11.94
CA HIS A 58 -7.44 -9.58 -12.73
C HIS A 58 -8.23 -8.30 -13.05
N ASN A 59 -7.87 -7.14 -12.47
CA ASN A 59 -8.58 -5.88 -12.67
C ASN A 59 -7.66 -4.69 -13.02
N GLU A 60 -6.42 -4.96 -13.42
CA GLU A 60 -5.36 -3.94 -13.55
C GLU A 60 -5.73 -2.80 -14.50
N HIS A 61 -6.18 -3.07 -15.73
CA HIS A 61 -6.41 -2.00 -16.70
C HIS A 61 -7.45 -0.97 -16.25
N LYS A 62 -8.55 -1.40 -15.63
CA LYS A 62 -9.60 -0.45 -15.16
C LYS A 62 -9.21 0.26 -13.87
N VAL A 63 -8.41 -0.39 -13.01
CA VAL A 63 -8.00 0.18 -11.73
C VAL A 63 -6.86 1.17 -11.92
N VAL A 64 -5.89 0.86 -12.78
CA VAL A 64 -4.71 1.69 -13.04
C VAL A 64 -5.08 3.08 -13.52
N ASP A 65 -5.98 3.23 -14.49
CA ASP A 65 -6.41 4.54 -14.99
C ASP A 65 -6.99 5.41 -13.86
N ARG A 66 -7.82 4.82 -12.99
CA ARG A 66 -8.39 5.52 -11.84
C ARG A 66 -7.33 5.92 -10.82
N ILE A 67 -6.32 5.09 -10.58
CA ILE A 67 -5.20 5.41 -9.69
C ILE A 67 -4.34 6.52 -10.27
N ILE A 68 -4.08 6.50 -11.58
CA ILE A 68 -3.37 7.57 -12.29
C ILE A 68 -4.12 8.90 -12.14
N GLU A 69 -5.45 8.91 -12.32
CA GLU A 69 -6.23 10.14 -12.16
C GLU A 69 -6.20 10.67 -10.71
N ARG A 70 -6.22 9.79 -9.70
CA ARG A 70 -6.04 10.18 -8.29
C ARG A 70 -4.64 10.74 -8.01
N LEU A 71 -3.60 10.14 -8.58
CA LEU A 71 -2.25 10.70 -8.49
C LEU A 71 -2.18 12.07 -9.18
N LYS A 72 -2.78 12.24 -10.36
CA LYS A 72 -2.81 13.55 -11.04
C LYS A 72 -3.60 14.61 -10.27
N SER A 73 -4.64 14.22 -9.52
CA SER A 73 -5.41 15.14 -8.68
C SER A 73 -4.67 15.59 -7.42
N GLY A 74 -3.50 15.01 -7.13
CA GLY A 74 -2.62 15.40 -6.04
C GLY A 74 -2.57 14.42 -4.88
N GLU A 75 -3.35 13.34 -4.91
CA GLU A 75 -3.32 12.32 -3.85
C GLU A 75 -1.97 11.62 -3.79
N THR A 76 -1.63 11.19 -2.57
CA THR A 76 -0.47 10.37 -2.27
C THR A 76 -0.92 8.95 -1.98
N ILE A 77 -0.27 7.97 -2.62
CA ILE A 77 -0.70 6.57 -2.59
C ILE A 77 0.51 5.72 -2.21
N ALA A 78 0.30 4.70 -1.36
CA ALA A 78 1.28 3.64 -1.13
C ALA A 78 0.83 2.33 -1.78
N LEU A 79 1.76 1.62 -2.39
CA LEU A 79 1.59 0.25 -2.86
C LEU A 79 2.37 -0.69 -1.95
N ILE A 80 1.69 -1.71 -1.41
CA ILE A 80 2.25 -2.77 -0.58
C ILE A 80 1.97 -4.16 -1.19
N SER A 81 2.82 -5.13 -0.90
CA SER A 81 2.57 -6.55 -1.17
C SER A 81 2.18 -7.29 0.10
N ASP A 82 1.69 -8.52 -0.05
CA ASP A 82 1.32 -9.38 1.08
C ASP A 82 2.51 -9.68 2.00
N ALA A 83 3.68 -9.91 1.40
CA ALA A 83 4.94 -10.13 2.07
C ALA A 83 6.09 -9.76 1.13
N GLY A 84 7.09 -9.03 1.63
CA GLY A 84 8.30 -8.71 0.87
C GLY A 84 8.16 -7.47 0.01
N THR A 85 8.68 -7.52 -1.23
CA THR A 85 8.78 -6.34 -2.10
C THR A 85 7.64 -6.31 -3.10
N PRO A 86 6.86 -5.22 -3.21
CA PRO A 86 5.80 -5.09 -4.20
C PRO A 86 6.32 -5.25 -5.63
N ALA A 87 5.48 -5.83 -6.49
CA ALA A 87 5.75 -6.07 -7.91
C ALA A 87 6.91 -7.03 -8.23
N ILE A 88 7.42 -7.76 -7.23
CA ILE A 88 8.31 -8.91 -7.42
C ILE A 88 7.54 -10.15 -6.95
N SER A 89 6.95 -10.87 -7.91
CA SER A 89 6.23 -12.14 -7.73
C SER A 89 6.81 -13.23 -8.60
#